data_AF-A0A2E3YC83-F1
#
_entry.id   AF-A0A2E3YC83-F1
#
_cell.length_a   1.000
_cell.length_b   1.000
_cell.length_c   1.000
_cell.angle_alpha   90.00
_cell.angle_beta   90.00
_cell.angle_gamma   90.00
#
_symmetry.space_group_name_H-M   'P 1'
#
loop_
_entity.id
_entity.type
_entity.pdbx_description
1 polymer ?
#
loop_
_entity_poly.entity_id
_entity_poly.type
_entity_poly.pdbx_seq_one_letter_code
_entity_poly.pdbx_strand_id
1 'polypeptide(L)'
;MTQAIDFARSFLWWRIDTSKLPLGTVTLPPPYPTNNARMPLDCLCTVREGTRQRQFALGDSCKTEAVGAERDIWPQPNSDFIQVLSDDGEAIGIKTYEIAGKQIPFHPPELGMQPERQVVRTADVYEFARIDLTHAEAESLDRAGSAQAVLDNRIMVARTQYTDGPYEITIEYPVKTVNANDDEGFTQPDTGPVLVVDASLPFGDLIQGMQLAYIAFHRDSWAELLIREPVEVSQGVSVYHFNRSRRIDAQNELLAF
;
A
#
# COMPACT_ATOMS: atom_id res chain seq x y z
N MET A 1 -25.10 9.85 -5.05
CA MET A 1 -23.88 10.12 -5.83
C MET A 1 -22.90 10.83 -4.93
N THR A 2 -21.69 10.29 -4.77
CA THR A 2 -20.59 10.85 -3.97
C THR A 2 -19.30 10.81 -4.77
N GLN A 3 -18.27 11.54 -4.37
CA GLN A 3 -16.95 11.44 -5.01
C GLN A 3 -16.16 10.28 -4.40
N ALA A 4 -15.53 9.48 -5.25
CA ALA A 4 -14.68 8.37 -4.87
C ALA A 4 -13.41 8.34 -5.74
N ILE A 5 -12.35 7.74 -5.21
CA ILE A 5 -11.10 7.53 -5.96
C ILE A 5 -11.34 6.43 -7.00
N ASP A 6 -11.11 6.74 -8.26
CA ASP A 6 -10.99 5.73 -9.30
C ASP A 6 -9.57 5.17 -9.30
N PHE A 7 -9.38 4.06 -8.58
CA PHE A 7 -8.08 3.40 -8.45
C PHE A 7 -7.56 2.86 -9.80
N ALA A 8 -8.44 2.55 -10.76
CA ALA A 8 -8.02 2.12 -12.09
C ALA A 8 -7.36 3.25 -12.90
N ARG A 9 -7.57 4.51 -12.48
CA ARG A 9 -6.98 5.72 -13.07
C ARG A 9 -6.10 6.51 -12.09
N SER A 10 -5.66 5.91 -10.99
CA SER A 10 -4.82 6.57 -9.98
C SER A 10 -3.47 5.87 -9.83
N PHE A 11 -2.39 6.64 -9.70
CA PHE A 11 -1.03 6.11 -9.78
C PHE A 11 -0.05 6.77 -8.81
N LEU A 12 0.91 5.99 -8.29
CA LEU A 12 2.19 6.52 -7.84
C LEU A 12 3.11 6.74 -9.04
N TRP A 13 3.89 7.80 -8.98
CA TRP A 13 4.97 8.08 -9.93
C TRP A 13 6.23 8.48 -9.19
N TRP A 14 7.37 8.04 -9.70
CA TRP A 14 8.66 8.60 -9.32
C TRP A 14 9.66 8.53 -10.45
N ARG A 15 10.65 9.42 -10.37
CA ARG A 15 11.76 9.47 -11.30
C ARG A 15 13.08 9.41 -10.56
N ILE A 16 13.93 8.47 -10.98
CA ILE A 16 15.33 8.43 -10.60
C ILE A 16 16.14 9.08 -11.73
N ASP A 17 17.07 9.95 -11.38
CA ASP A 17 18.07 10.54 -12.28
C ASP A 17 19.43 10.58 -11.57
N THR A 18 20.29 9.60 -11.89
CA THR A 18 21.60 9.41 -11.25
C THR A 18 22.61 10.48 -11.63
N SER A 19 22.29 11.35 -12.60
CA SER A 19 23.11 12.52 -12.92
C SER A 19 22.82 13.71 -12.00
N LYS A 20 21.68 13.69 -11.30
CA LYS A 20 21.21 14.78 -10.42
C LYS A 20 21.28 14.41 -8.94
N LEU A 21 20.92 13.17 -8.62
CA LEU A 21 20.87 12.68 -7.25
C LEU A 21 21.68 11.39 -7.10
N PRO A 22 22.27 11.16 -5.92
CA PRO A 22 22.98 9.92 -5.65
C PRO A 22 22.02 8.72 -5.65
N LEU A 23 22.57 7.53 -5.90
CA LEU A 23 21.85 6.29 -5.68
C LEU A 23 21.58 6.12 -4.19
N GLY A 24 20.31 5.96 -3.83
CA GLY A 24 19.91 5.81 -2.43
C GLY A 24 19.02 4.59 -2.15
N THR A 25 18.43 3.96 -3.16
CA THR A 25 17.35 2.96 -2.97
C THR A 25 17.55 1.67 -3.78
N VAL A 26 18.65 1.55 -4.53
CA VAL A 26 18.90 0.44 -5.46
C VAL A 26 19.91 -0.56 -4.91
N THR A 27 19.80 -1.80 -5.37
CA THR A 27 20.69 -2.92 -5.02
C THR A 27 21.41 -3.50 -6.24
N LEU A 28 21.14 -2.94 -7.42
CA LEU A 28 21.78 -3.27 -8.68
C LEU A 28 22.20 -1.97 -9.39
N PRO A 29 23.27 -2.01 -10.20
CA PRO A 29 23.61 -0.89 -11.08
C PRO A 29 22.47 -0.64 -12.07
N PRO A 30 21.91 0.58 -12.13
CA PRO A 30 20.94 0.89 -13.16
C PRO A 30 21.68 0.99 -14.51
N PRO A 31 21.18 0.33 -15.58
CA PRO A 31 21.84 0.38 -16.89
C PRO A 31 21.64 1.73 -17.59
N TYR A 32 20.68 2.53 -17.12
CA TYR A 32 20.41 3.87 -17.61
C TYR A 32 20.48 4.87 -16.45
N PRO A 33 20.96 6.11 -16.69
CA PRO A 33 21.01 7.13 -15.66
C PRO A 33 19.62 7.58 -15.21
N THR A 34 18.56 7.29 -15.99
CA THR A 34 17.21 7.75 -15.70
C THR A 34 16.20 6.60 -15.75
N ASN A 35 15.28 6.58 -14.79
CA ASN A 35 14.13 5.67 -14.80
C ASN A 35 12.87 6.42 -14.37
N ASN A 36 11.80 6.30 -15.15
CA ASN A 36 10.47 6.79 -14.76
C ASN A 36 9.60 5.58 -14.43
N ALA A 37 9.23 5.43 -13.17
CA ALA A 37 8.42 4.34 -12.71
C ALA A 37 7.01 4.84 -12.36
N ARG A 38 6.03 3.96 -12.59
CA ARG A 38 4.63 4.20 -12.30
C ARG A 38 4.00 2.92 -11.77
N MET A 39 3.19 3.04 -10.72
CA MET A 39 2.41 1.93 -10.15
C MET A 39 0.96 2.36 -9.95
N PRO A 40 -0.03 1.48 -10.20
CA PRO A 40 -1.39 1.69 -9.71
C PRO A 40 -1.41 1.85 -8.18
N LEU A 41 -2.43 2.55 -7.68
CA LEU A 41 -2.69 2.62 -6.25
C LEU A 41 -3.53 1.44 -5.78
N ASP A 42 -3.18 0.90 -4.61
CA ASP A 42 -3.92 -0.14 -3.92
C ASP A 42 -4.63 0.38 -2.66
N CYS A 43 -4.19 1.52 -2.11
CA CYS A 43 -4.84 2.15 -0.96
C CYS A 43 -4.43 3.62 -0.85
N LEU A 44 -5.35 4.48 -0.45
CA LEU A 44 -5.05 5.79 0.11
C LEU A 44 -5.46 5.80 1.59
N CYS A 45 -4.49 5.99 2.48
CA CYS A 45 -4.71 6.16 3.91
C CYS A 45 -4.57 7.64 4.27
N THR A 46 -5.65 8.26 4.74
CA THR A 46 -5.64 9.61 5.30
C THR A 46 -5.70 9.51 6.82
N VAL A 47 -4.74 10.15 7.49
CA VAL A 47 -4.66 10.20 8.95
C VAL A 47 -4.82 11.64 9.41
N ARG A 48 -5.72 11.88 10.36
CA ARG A 48 -5.94 13.20 10.98
C ARG A 48 -5.65 13.17 12.47
N GLU A 49 -5.09 14.27 12.95
CA GLU A 49 -4.87 14.54 14.37
C GLU A 49 -5.21 16.02 14.64
N GLY A 50 -6.45 16.27 15.09
CA GLY A 50 -6.99 17.62 15.19
C GLY A 50 -7.04 18.31 13.83
N THR A 51 -6.30 19.40 13.65
CA THR A 51 -6.24 20.14 12.38
C THR A 51 -5.15 19.64 11.43
N ARG A 52 -4.29 18.72 11.88
CA ARG A 52 -3.22 18.14 11.05
C ARG A 52 -3.76 16.97 10.25
N GLN A 53 -3.29 16.83 9.02
CA GLN A 53 -3.61 15.72 8.13
C GLN A 53 -2.35 15.27 7.40
N ARG A 54 -2.22 13.96 7.19
CA ARG A 54 -1.25 13.34 6.28
C ARG A 54 -1.93 12.29 5.44
N GLN A 55 -1.46 12.10 4.22
CA GLN A 55 -1.94 11.06 3.33
C GLN A 55 -0.79 10.13 2.96
N PHE A 56 -1.07 8.84 2.92
CA PHE A 56 -0.14 7.79 2.55
C PHE A 56 -0.78 6.94 1.44
N ALA A 57 -0.18 6.97 0.26
CA ALA A 57 -0.63 6.22 -0.90
C ALA A 57 0.23 4.97 -1.07
N LEU A 58 -0.42 3.81 -1.02
CA LEU A 58 0.16 2.50 -1.25
C LEU A 58 0.09 2.17 -2.74
N GLY A 59 1.24 1.90 -3.35
CA GLY A 59 1.31 1.32 -4.68
C GLY A 59 1.06 -0.17 -4.66
N ASP A 60 0.74 -0.72 -5.83
CA ASP A 60 0.67 -2.17 -6.07
C ASP A 60 2.00 -2.86 -5.71
N SER A 61 2.01 -4.19 -5.64
CA SER A 61 3.22 -4.98 -5.46
C SER A 61 3.90 -5.27 -6.80
N CYS A 62 5.22 -5.08 -6.85
CA CYS A 62 6.04 -5.59 -7.94
C CYS A 62 7.23 -6.42 -7.42
N LYS A 63 8.09 -6.84 -8.34
CA LYS A 63 9.33 -7.57 -8.06
C LYS A 63 10.51 -6.69 -8.43
N THR A 64 11.61 -6.81 -7.69
CA THR A 64 12.84 -6.13 -8.07
C THR A 64 13.42 -6.74 -9.34
N GLU A 65 13.67 -5.91 -10.35
CA GLU A 65 14.20 -6.30 -11.64
C GLU A 65 15.43 -5.47 -12.02
N ALA A 66 16.29 -6.04 -12.87
CA ALA A 66 17.34 -5.27 -13.53
C ALA A 66 16.69 -4.40 -14.63
N VAL A 67 16.19 -3.22 -14.23
CA VAL A 67 15.43 -2.30 -15.08
C VAL A 67 16.14 -2.06 -16.41
N GLY A 68 15.58 -2.53 -17.53
CA GLY A 68 16.15 -2.32 -18.86
C GLY A 68 17.21 -3.34 -19.31
N ALA A 69 17.34 -4.48 -18.61
CA ALA A 69 18.19 -5.57 -19.06
C ALA A 69 17.66 -6.21 -20.36
N GLU A 70 18.56 -6.67 -21.24
CA GLU A 70 18.22 -7.35 -22.50
C GLU A 70 17.67 -8.77 -22.26
N ARG A 71 18.17 -9.45 -21.22
CA ARG A 71 17.76 -10.80 -20.77
C ARG A 71 18.15 -11.01 -19.30
N ASP A 72 17.66 -12.09 -18.70
CA ASP A 72 18.00 -12.51 -17.33
C ASP A 72 17.68 -11.43 -16.27
N ILE A 73 16.50 -10.80 -16.42
CA ILE A 73 16.10 -9.58 -15.69
C ILE A 73 15.90 -9.77 -14.17
N TRP A 74 15.75 -11.01 -13.68
CA TRP A 74 15.41 -11.30 -12.30
C TRP A 74 16.65 -11.60 -11.45
N PRO A 75 17.13 -10.68 -10.60
CA PRO A 75 18.26 -10.94 -9.73
C PRO A 75 17.96 -12.04 -8.72
N GLN A 76 19.02 -12.71 -8.26
CA GLN A 76 18.98 -13.69 -7.18
C GLN A 76 19.88 -13.24 -6.02
N PRO A 77 19.37 -13.11 -4.78
CA PRO A 77 17.95 -13.26 -4.41
C PRO A 77 17.07 -12.14 -5.00
N ASN A 78 15.82 -12.47 -5.30
CA ASN A 78 14.81 -11.49 -5.71
C ASN A 78 14.03 -10.99 -4.48
N SER A 79 13.41 -9.82 -4.58
CA SER A 79 12.52 -9.29 -3.54
C SER A 79 11.18 -8.84 -4.09
N ASP A 80 10.15 -9.03 -3.28
CA ASP A 80 8.94 -8.24 -3.38
C ASP A 80 9.28 -6.78 -3.13
N PHE A 81 8.70 -5.86 -3.89
CA PHE A 81 8.81 -4.42 -3.66
C PHE A 81 7.43 -3.79 -3.65
N ILE A 82 7.18 -3.01 -2.60
CA ILE A 82 5.96 -2.22 -2.44
C ILE A 82 6.40 -0.82 -2.01
N GLN A 83 5.89 0.20 -2.68
CA GLN A 83 6.18 1.59 -2.37
C GLN A 83 4.99 2.25 -1.68
N VAL A 84 5.25 2.99 -0.62
CA VAL A 84 4.30 3.96 -0.06
C VAL A 84 4.90 5.35 -0.17
N LEU A 85 4.12 6.31 -0.66
CA LEU A 85 4.48 7.74 -0.66
C LEU A 85 3.57 8.49 0.31
N SER A 86 4.13 9.46 1.03
CA SER A 86 3.33 10.46 1.73
C SER A 86 3.14 11.73 0.89
N ASP A 87 2.09 12.48 1.19
CA ASP A 87 1.82 13.80 0.61
C ASP A 87 2.80 14.89 1.07
N ASP A 88 3.56 14.64 2.15
CA ASP A 88 4.54 15.56 2.73
C ASP A 88 6.01 15.20 2.42
N GLY A 89 6.25 14.37 1.41
CA GLY A 89 7.58 14.15 0.83
C GLY A 89 8.42 13.08 1.53
N GLU A 90 7.77 12.08 2.13
CA GLU A 90 8.39 10.86 2.62
C GLU A 90 8.01 9.67 1.76
N ALA A 91 8.84 8.65 1.83
CA ALA A 91 8.63 7.40 1.13
C ALA A 91 9.10 6.25 2.02
N ILE A 92 8.39 5.12 1.98
CA ILE A 92 8.88 3.85 2.49
C ILE A 92 8.83 2.80 1.38
N GLY A 93 10.00 2.25 1.06
CA GLY A 93 10.13 1.05 0.23
C GLY A 93 10.12 -0.18 1.13
N ILE A 94 9.12 -1.04 0.96
CA ILE A 94 9.03 -2.34 1.63
C ILE A 94 9.59 -3.39 0.67
N LYS A 95 10.77 -3.92 0.99
CA LYS A 95 11.47 -4.96 0.24
C LYS A 95 11.64 -6.21 1.07
N THR A 96 10.95 -7.28 0.71
CA THR A 96 11.05 -8.55 1.44
C THR A 96 11.57 -9.68 0.57
N TYR A 97 12.34 -10.56 1.17
CA TYR A 97 13.00 -11.69 0.52
C TYR A 97 12.40 -13.02 1.02
N GLU A 98 13.08 -14.13 0.76
CA GLU A 98 12.59 -15.48 1.13
C GLU A 98 12.53 -15.73 2.65
N ILE A 99 13.24 -14.93 3.45
CA ILE A 99 13.16 -14.93 4.92
C ILE A 99 13.05 -13.48 5.42
N ALA A 100 12.32 -13.31 6.52
CA ALA A 100 12.17 -12.03 7.19
C ALA A 100 13.50 -11.57 7.81
N GLY A 101 13.75 -10.26 7.81
CA GLY A 101 14.97 -9.64 8.29
C GLY A 101 16.16 -9.77 7.33
N LYS A 102 15.98 -10.37 6.14
CA LYS A 102 17.08 -10.48 5.18
C LYS A 102 17.43 -9.12 4.61
N GLN A 103 18.72 -8.81 4.63
CA GLN A 103 19.27 -7.61 4.03
C GLN A 103 20.22 -7.99 2.91
N ILE A 104 20.31 -7.14 1.89
CA ILE A 104 21.32 -7.24 0.84
C ILE A 104 22.07 -5.92 0.74
N PRO A 105 23.33 -5.92 0.23
CA PRO A 105 24.08 -4.69 0.07
C PRO A 105 23.36 -3.72 -0.88
N PHE A 106 23.46 -2.43 -0.60
CA PHE A 106 23.12 -1.41 -1.59
C PHE A 106 24.01 -1.51 -2.83
N HIS A 107 23.59 -0.85 -3.89
CA HIS A 107 24.48 -0.48 -4.98
C HIS A 107 24.72 1.05 -4.97
N PRO A 108 25.97 1.52 -4.78
CA PRO A 108 27.18 0.71 -4.57
C PRO A 108 27.28 0.18 -3.10
N PRO A 109 28.04 -0.91 -2.83
CA PRO A 109 28.02 -1.60 -1.52
C PRO A 109 28.53 -0.79 -0.33
N GLU A 110 29.29 0.28 -0.57
CA GLU A 110 29.83 1.16 0.46
C GLU A 110 28.75 1.92 1.23
N LEU A 111 27.52 1.98 0.68
CA LEU A 111 26.34 2.51 1.37
C LEU A 111 25.79 1.57 2.45
N GLY A 112 26.35 0.36 2.58
CA GLY A 112 25.98 -0.62 3.60
C GLY A 112 24.86 -1.57 3.15
N MET A 113 24.08 -2.03 4.12
CA MET A 113 23.02 -3.01 3.92
C MET A 113 21.65 -2.33 3.77
N GLN A 114 20.90 -2.70 2.74
CA GLN A 114 19.54 -2.21 2.55
C GLN A 114 18.60 -2.88 3.55
N PRO A 115 17.88 -2.10 4.38
CA PRO A 115 16.84 -2.65 5.24
C PRO A 115 15.61 -3.06 4.42
N GLU A 116 14.82 -4.01 4.93
CA GLU A 116 13.55 -4.40 4.31
C GLU A 116 12.52 -3.27 4.31
N ARG A 117 12.67 -2.31 5.22
CA ARG A 117 11.82 -1.14 5.37
C ARG A 117 12.69 0.09 5.24
N GLN A 118 12.77 0.62 4.03
CA GLN A 118 13.63 1.76 3.73
C GLN A 118 12.82 3.05 3.71
N VAL A 119 12.92 3.84 4.78
CA VAL A 119 12.31 5.18 4.87
C VAL A 119 13.28 6.24 4.37
N VAL A 120 12.80 7.13 3.51
CA VAL A 120 13.58 8.21 2.90
C VAL A 120 12.75 9.47 2.74
N ARG A 121 13.43 10.62 2.65
CA ARG A 121 12.83 11.83 2.08
C ARG A 121 12.86 11.70 0.55
N THR A 122 11.73 11.94 -0.10
CA THR A 122 11.63 11.76 -1.56
C THR A 122 12.61 12.63 -2.33
N ALA A 123 12.80 13.88 -1.87
CA ALA A 123 13.72 14.84 -2.49
C ALA A 123 15.21 14.42 -2.44
N ASP A 124 15.58 13.50 -1.54
CA ASP A 124 16.97 13.05 -1.40
C ASP A 124 17.32 11.94 -2.41
N VAL A 125 16.31 11.22 -2.93
CA VAL A 125 16.51 10.00 -3.73
C VAL A 125 15.78 10.00 -5.08
N TYR A 126 14.78 10.87 -5.27
CA TYR A 126 14.01 10.99 -6.49
C TYR A 126 14.08 12.42 -7.02
N GLU A 127 14.26 12.57 -8.34
CA GLU A 127 14.12 13.88 -8.98
C GLU A 127 12.71 14.44 -8.77
N PHE A 128 11.72 13.55 -8.82
CA PHE A 128 10.39 13.80 -8.27
C PHE A 128 9.73 12.49 -7.85
N ALA A 129 8.82 12.58 -6.90
CA ALA A 129 7.85 11.54 -6.59
C ALA A 129 6.49 12.21 -6.35
N ARG A 130 5.41 11.60 -6.83
CA ARG A 130 4.06 12.17 -6.72
C ARG A 130 2.98 11.10 -6.67
N ILE A 131 1.83 11.51 -6.13
CA ILE A 131 0.60 10.72 -6.06
C ILE A 131 -0.39 11.38 -7.02
N ASP A 132 -0.78 10.68 -8.08
CA ASP A 132 -1.75 11.15 -9.05
C ASP A 132 -3.10 10.47 -8.76
N LEU A 133 -4.06 11.21 -8.21
CA LEU A 133 -5.41 10.72 -7.88
C LEU A 133 -6.42 11.16 -8.93
N THR A 134 -7.22 10.21 -9.43
CA THR A 134 -8.40 10.48 -10.22
C THR A 134 -9.64 10.26 -9.37
N HIS A 135 -10.53 11.26 -9.30
CA HIS A 135 -11.83 11.13 -8.67
C HIS A 135 -12.93 11.01 -9.72
N ALA A 136 -13.98 10.26 -9.41
CA ALA A 136 -15.17 10.15 -10.22
C ALA A 136 -16.43 10.08 -9.34
N GLU A 137 -17.57 10.39 -9.94
CA GLU A 137 -18.86 10.17 -9.29
C GLU A 137 -19.11 8.67 -9.12
N ALA A 138 -19.44 8.27 -7.90
CA ALA A 138 -19.78 6.91 -7.55
C ALA A 138 -21.14 6.87 -6.84
N GLU A 139 -21.82 5.75 -7.02
CA GLU A 139 -23.03 5.40 -6.30
C GLU A 139 -22.65 4.80 -4.94
N SER A 140 -23.30 5.26 -3.86
CA SER A 140 -23.18 4.64 -2.55
C SER A 140 -24.17 3.48 -2.49
N LEU A 141 -23.65 2.29 -2.16
CA LEU A 141 -24.39 1.05 -2.28
C LEU A 141 -24.95 0.65 -0.91
N ASP A 142 -26.24 0.34 -0.89
CA ASP A 142 -26.83 -0.40 0.21
C ASP A 142 -26.52 -1.91 0.07
N ARG A 143 -27.09 -2.71 0.96
CA ARG A 143 -26.91 -4.17 0.96
C ARG A 143 -27.29 -4.83 -0.37
N ALA A 144 -28.48 -4.53 -0.89
CA ALA A 144 -28.95 -5.14 -2.13
C ALA A 144 -28.17 -4.61 -3.35
N GLY A 145 -27.93 -3.30 -3.40
CA GLY A 145 -27.14 -2.65 -4.45
C GLY A 145 -25.71 -3.16 -4.50
N SER A 146 -25.09 -3.46 -3.35
CA SER A 146 -23.74 -4.00 -3.30
C SER A 146 -23.64 -5.40 -3.91
N ALA A 147 -24.59 -6.30 -3.63
CA ALA A 147 -24.60 -7.64 -4.20
C ALA A 147 -24.83 -7.58 -5.73
N GLN A 148 -25.75 -6.73 -6.18
CA GLN A 148 -26.00 -6.54 -7.61
C GLN A 148 -24.78 -5.95 -8.33
N ALA A 149 -24.10 -4.97 -7.73
CA ALA A 149 -22.89 -4.39 -8.31
C ALA A 149 -21.78 -5.42 -8.55
N VAL A 150 -21.65 -6.42 -7.65
CA VAL A 150 -20.73 -7.56 -7.83
C VAL A 150 -21.15 -8.41 -9.04
N LEU A 151 -22.43 -8.78 -9.14
CA LEU A 151 -22.95 -9.59 -10.26
C LEU A 151 -22.81 -8.87 -11.61
N ASP A 152 -22.93 -7.55 -11.61
CA ASP A 152 -22.79 -6.70 -12.79
C ASP A 152 -21.33 -6.41 -13.17
N ASN A 153 -20.35 -6.92 -12.41
CA ASN A 153 -18.91 -6.64 -12.58
C ASN A 153 -18.58 -5.14 -12.55
N ARG A 154 -19.29 -4.36 -11.74
CA ARG A 154 -18.99 -2.93 -11.58
C ARG A 154 -17.66 -2.76 -10.87
N ILE A 155 -16.94 -1.69 -11.19
CA ILE A 155 -15.74 -1.31 -10.45
C ILE A 155 -16.19 -0.79 -9.09
N MET A 156 -15.78 -1.48 -8.03
CA MET A 156 -16.15 -1.17 -6.66
C MET A 156 -14.95 -0.66 -5.86
N VAL A 157 -15.22 0.29 -4.98
CA VAL A 157 -14.25 0.81 -4.00
C VAL A 157 -14.89 0.84 -2.63
N ALA A 158 -14.08 0.68 -1.60
CA ALA A 158 -14.51 0.76 -0.23
C ALA A 158 -13.84 1.94 0.47
N ARG A 159 -14.58 2.55 1.39
CA ARG A 159 -14.07 3.56 2.32
C ARG A 159 -14.33 3.07 3.73
N THR A 160 -13.27 2.88 4.51
CA THR A 160 -13.36 2.49 5.92
C THR A 160 -12.80 3.60 6.78
N GLN A 161 -13.62 4.10 7.71
CA GLN A 161 -13.26 5.14 8.66
C GLN A 161 -13.26 4.58 10.08
N TYR A 162 -12.22 4.86 10.86
CA TYR A 162 -12.13 4.42 12.25
C TYR A 162 -11.20 5.32 13.06
N THR A 163 -11.21 5.17 14.39
CA THR A 163 -10.30 5.87 15.29
C THR A 163 -9.32 4.88 15.90
N ASP A 164 -8.05 5.28 16.00
CA ASP A 164 -7.02 4.52 16.69
C ASP A 164 -6.13 5.46 17.51
N GLY A 165 -6.24 5.38 18.84
CA GLY A 165 -5.58 6.33 19.74
C GLY A 165 -6.00 7.79 19.44
N PRO A 166 -5.05 8.70 19.16
CA PRO A 166 -5.35 10.09 18.84
C PRO A 166 -5.75 10.32 17.37
N TYR A 167 -5.75 9.28 16.54
CA TYR A 167 -5.87 9.40 15.09
C TYR A 167 -7.25 9.04 14.58
N GLU A 168 -7.80 9.91 13.74
CA GLU A 168 -8.92 9.59 12.86
C GLU A 168 -8.34 9.09 11.53
N ILE A 169 -8.68 7.85 11.15
CA ILE A 169 -8.11 7.17 10.00
C ILE A 169 -9.21 6.91 8.99
N THR A 170 -8.96 7.29 7.74
CA THR A 170 -9.77 6.91 6.58
C THR A 170 -8.89 6.15 5.62
N ILE A 171 -9.27 4.93 5.28
CA ILE A 171 -8.65 4.16 4.20
C ILE A 171 -9.65 4.00 3.06
N GLU A 172 -9.22 4.36 1.86
CA GLU A 172 -9.95 4.13 0.62
C GLU A 172 -9.15 3.14 -0.23
N TYR A 173 -9.82 2.15 -0.82
CA TYR A 173 -9.16 1.05 -1.53
C TYR A 173 -10.09 0.38 -2.55
N PRO A 174 -9.56 -0.20 -3.64
CA PRO A 174 -10.35 -0.97 -4.59
C PRO A 174 -10.80 -2.29 -3.96
N VAL A 175 -12.05 -2.67 -4.23
CA VAL A 175 -12.57 -3.99 -3.89
C VAL A 175 -12.14 -4.96 -4.99
N LYS A 176 -11.02 -5.65 -4.76
CA LYS A 176 -10.44 -6.59 -5.74
C LYS A 176 -11.01 -8.00 -5.62
N THR A 177 -11.46 -8.36 -4.42
CA THR A 177 -12.08 -9.66 -4.14
C THR A 177 -13.23 -9.45 -3.16
N VAL A 178 -14.35 -10.10 -3.45
CA VAL A 178 -15.61 -9.88 -2.76
C VAL A 178 -16.49 -11.12 -2.91
N ASN A 179 -17.05 -11.56 -1.79
CA ASN A 179 -18.11 -12.56 -1.79
C ASN A 179 -19.46 -11.83 -1.79
N ALA A 180 -20.41 -12.31 -2.58
CA ALA A 180 -21.77 -11.80 -2.59
C ALA A 180 -22.77 -12.95 -2.51
N ASN A 181 -23.90 -12.68 -1.88
CA ASN A 181 -25.08 -13.53 -1.90
C ASN A 181 -26.28 -12.61 -2.13
N ASP A 182 -26.91 -12.78 -3.28
CA ASP A 182 -28.06 -11.99 -3.73
C ASP A 182 -29.34 -12.38 -3.00
N ASP A 183 -29.54 -13.66 -2.70
CA ASP A 183 -30.71 -14.14 -1.94
C ASP A 183 -30.80 -13.54 -0.53
N GLU A 184 -29.66 -13.50 0.17
CA GLU A 184 -29.52 -12.98 1.54
C GLU A 184 -29.17 -11.47 1.56
N GLY A 185 -28.94 -10.87 0.38
CA GLY A 185 -28.58 -9.47 0.21
C GLY A 185 -27.32 -9.08 0.97
N PHE A 186 -26.26 -9.88 0.87
CA PHE A 186 -25.00 -9.56 1.51
C PHE A 186 -23.80 -9.52 0.57
N THR A 187 -22.85 -8.65 0.94
CA THR A 187 -21.56 -8.51 0.29
C THR A 187 -20.49 -8.48 1.37
N GLN A 188 -19.38 -9.18 1.14
CA GLN A 188 -18.23 -9.20 2.02
C GLN A 188 -16.96 -9.00 1.19
N PRO A 189 -16.48 -7.76 1.07
CA PRO A 189 -15.13 -7.51 0.59
C PRO A 189 -14.12 -8.27 1.43
N ASP A 190 -13.13 -8.86 0.77
CA ASP A 190 -11.92 -9.44 1.37
C ASP A 190 -10.78 -9.09 0.41
N THR A 191 -10.14 -7.96 0.66
CA THR A 191 -9.21 -7.35 -0.29
C THR A 191 -8.00 -6.80 0.43
N GLY A 192 -6.92 -6.66 -0.31
CA GLY A 192 -5.68 -6.09 0.20
C GLY A 192 -4.61 -6.04 -0.88
N PRO A 193 -3.43 -5.49 -0.55
CA PRO A 193 -3.12 -4.89 0.74
C PRO A 193 -3.78 -3.51 0.96
N VAL A 194 -4.12 -3.20 2.20
CA VAL A 194 -4.39 -1.84 2.71
C VAL A 194 -3.33 -1.44 3.74
N LEU A 195 -3.24 -0.14 4.04
CA LEU A 195 -2.32 0.37 5.06
C LEU A 195 -2.94 0.31 6.45
N VAL A 196 -2.13 -0.08 7.44
CA VAL A 196 -2.46 0.03 8.86
C VAL A 196 -1.44 0.93 9.54
N VAL A 197 -1.94 1.96 10.20
CA VAL A 197 -1.15 2.94 10.96
C VAL A 197 -0.74 2.34 12.30
N ASP A 198 0.52 2.54 12.69
CA ASP A 198 0.95 2.31 14.07
C ASP A 198 0.63 3.55 14.90
N ALA A 199 -0.50 3.52 15.61
CA ALA A 199 -0.98 4.64 16.42
C ALA A 199 -0.14 4.91 17.68
N SER A 200 0.88 4.09 17.96
CA SER A 200 1.84 4.37 19.04
C SER A 200 2.93 5.38 18.65
N LEU A 201 3.10 5.63 17.34
CA LEU A 201 4.09 6.56 16.82
C LEU A 201 3.59 8.01 16.82
N PRO A 202 4.49 9.00 16.98
CA PRO A 202 4.14 10.39 16.76
C PRO A 202 3.66 10.66 15.34
N PHE A 203 2.80 11.66 15.17
CA PHE A 203 2.19 12.02 13.87
C PHE A 203 3.21 12.26 12.74
N GLY A 204 4.36 12.85 13.07
CA GLY A 204 5.46 13.09 12.13
C GLY A 204 6.15 11.81 11.66
N ASP A 205 6.08 10.74 12.46
CA ASP A 205 6.82 9.50 12.24
C ASP A 205 5.90 8.36 11.77
N LEU A 206 4.67 8.64 11.33
CA LEU A 206 3.72 7.57 11.00
C LEU A 206 4.18 6.66 9.85
N ILE A 207 4.95 7.19 8.87
CA ILE A 207 5.35 6.41 7.68
C ILE A 207 6.20 5.19 8.02
N GLN A 208 7.09 5.28 9.01
CA GLN A 208 7.95 4.16 9.44
C GLN A 208 7.12 3.00 10.04
N GLY A 209 5.95 3.30 10.61
CA GLY A 209 5.05 2.33 11.23
C GLY A 209 4.09 1.63 10.27
N MET A 210 3.97 2.08 9.02
CA MET A 210 2.97 1.58 8.07
C MET A 210 3.05 0.07 7.85
N GLN A 211 2.02 -0.66 8.28
CA GLN A 211 1.90 -2.10 8.04
C GLN A 211 1.01 -2.37 6.83
N LEU A 212 1.15 -3.56 6.25
CA LEU A 212 0.27 -4.07 5.20
C LEU A 212 -0.74 -5.01 5.84
N ALA A 213 -2.00 -4.94 5.42
CA ALA A 213 -3.04 -5.86 5.86
C ALA A 213 -4.00 -6.23 4.73
N TYR A 214 -4.68 -7.37 4.84
CA TYR A 214 -5.96 -7.56 4.19
C TYR A 214 -7.06 -7.00 5.10
N ILE A 215 -8.15 -6.53 4.50
CA ILE A 215 -9.33 -6.04 5.20
C ILE A 215 -10.57 -6.78 4.71
N ALA A 216 -11.37 -7.23 5.68
CA ALA A 216 -12.66 -7.84 5.41
C ALA A 216 -13.75 -7.22 6.30
N PHE A 217 -14.94 -7.05 5.74
CA PHE A 217 -16.12 -6.65 6.49
C PHE A 217 -17.39 -7.12 5.79
N HIS A 218 -18.43 -7.41 6.56
CA HIS A 218 -19.77 -7.72 6.04
C HIS A 218 -20.82 -6.75 6.60
N ARG A 219 -20.46 -5.93 7.60
CA ARG A 219 -21.34 -4.90 8.15
C ARG A 219 -20.65 -3.56 8.15
N ASP A 220 -21.47 -2.52 8.14
CA ASP A 220 -20.98 -1.15 8.02
C ASP A 220 -20.31 -0.65 9.30
N SER A 221 -20.47 -1.38 10.43
CA SER A 221 -20.05 -0.92 11.76
C SER A 221 -18.71 -1.50 12.26
N TRP A 222 -18.07 -2.41 11.51
CA TRP A 222 -16.80 -3.02 11.90
C TRP A 222 -16.06 -3.56 10.69
N ALA A 223 -14.75 -3.68 10.79
CA ALA A 223 -13.93 -4.43 9.85
C ALA A 223 -12.90 -5.26 10.61
N GLU A 224 -12.35 -6.28 9.96
CA GLU A 224 -11.27 -7.09 10.49
C GLU A 224 -10.06 -6.97 9.57
N LEU A 225 -8.94 -6.57 10.16
CA LEU A 225 -7.65 -6.44 9.51
C LEU A 225 -6.85 -7.71 9.77
N LEU A 226 -6.34 -8.36 8.72
CA LEU A 226 -5.35 -9.41 8.83
C LEU A 226 -3.98 -8.81 8.51
N ILE A 227 -3.21 -8.49 9.55
CA ILE A 227 -1.98 -7.71 9.45
C ILE A 227 -0.79 -8.62 9.13
N ARG A 228 0.06 -8.17 8.20
CA ARG A 228 1.31 -8.83 7.83
C ARG A 228 2.37 -8.66 8.92
N GLU A 229 2.97 -9.75 9.34
CA GLU A 229 4.04 -9.76 10.34
C GLU A 229 5.02 -10.93 10.10
N PRO A 230 6.23 -10.90 10.67
CA PRO A 230 7.09 -12.06 10.71
C PRO A 230 6.47 -13.20 11.53
N VAL A 231 6.41 -14.39 10.96
CA VAL A 231 5.95 -15.64 11.60
C VAL A 231 7.08 -16.65 11.57
N GLU A 232 7.44 -17.20 12.73
CA GLU A 232 8.46 -18.25 12.84
C GLU A 232 7.92 -19.57 12.27
N VAL A 233 8.58 -20.10 11.25
CA VAL A 233 8.20 -21.35 10.56
C VAL A 233 9.13 -22.52 10.88
N SER A 234 10.33 -22.22 11.39
CA SER A 234 11.26 -23.17 11.99
C SER A 234 12.22 -22.42 12.91
N GLN A 235 13.00 -23.13 13.73
CA GLN A 235 13.88 -22.51 14.73
C GLN A 235 14.79 -21.44 14.10
N GLY A 236 14.56 -20.18 14.48
CA GLY A 236 15.35 -19.04 14.00
C GLY A 236 15.08 -18.62 12.54
N VAL A 237 14.04 -19.16 11.90
CA VAL A 237 13.62 -18.79 10.54
C VAL A 237 12.19 -18.26 10.58
N SER A 238 12.06 -16.99 10.22
CA SER A 238 10.76 -16.33 10.07
C SER A 238 10.51 -15.93 8.63
N VAL A 239 9.23 -15.95 8.23
CA VAL A 239 8.77 -15.42 6.94
C VAL A 239 7.67 -14.40 7.19
N TYR A 240 7.46 -13.46 6.27
CA TYR A 240 6.32 -12.56 6.40
C TYR A 240 5.02 -13.25 5.97
N HIS A 241 4.02 -13.23 6.84
CA HIS A 241 2.69 -13.75 6.56
C HIS A 241 1.61 -12.83 7.12
N PHE A 242 0.43 -12.82 6.49
CA PHE A 242 -0.76 -12.14 7.02
C PHE A 242 -1.36 -13.03 8.11
N ASN A 243 -1.11 -12.70 9.38
CA ASN A 243 -1.36 -13.62 10.50
C ASN A 243 -2.11 -12.97 11.67
N ARG A 244 -1.78 -11.73 12.03
CA ARG A 244 -2.38 -11.07 13.18
C ARG A 244 -3.71 -10.44 12.82
N SER A 245 -4.79 -11.04 13.29
CA SER A 245 -6.11 -10.42 13.23
C SER A 245 -6.21 -9.22 14.19
N ARG A 246 -6.86 -8.16 13.71
CA ARG A 246 -7.30 -7.02 14.51
C ARG A 246 -8.68 -6.56 14.03
N ARG A 247 -9.70 -6.73 14.87
CA ARG A 247 -11.00 -6.09 14.65
C ARG A 247 -10.92 -4.60 14.97
N ILE A 248 -11.55 -3.79 14.12
CA ILE A 248 -11.76 -2.36 14.32
C ILE A 248 -13.26 -2.06 14.31
N ASP A 249 -13.71 -1.22 15.23
CA ASP A 249 -15.01 -0.56 15.13
C ASP A 249 -14.87 0.55 14.10
N ALA A 250 -15.68 0.50 13.05
CA ALA A 250 -15.47 1.29 11.86
C ALA A 250 -16.78 1.73 11.23
N GLN A 251 -16.73 2.72 10.35
CA GLN A 251 -17.78 3.03 9.40
C GLN A 251 -17.29 2.63 8.01
N ASN A 252 -17.89 1.59 7.43
CA ASN A 252 -17.60 1.13 6.07
C ASN A 252 -18.65 1.62 5.09
N GLU A 253 -18.20 2.02 3.91
CA GLU A 253 -19.04 2.39 2.77
C GLU A 253 -18.54 1.64 1.53
N LEU A 254 -19.48 1.07 0.78
CA LEU A 254 -19.22 0.49 -0.55
C LEU A 254 -19.73 1.43 -1.62
N LEU A 255 -18.87 1.68 -2.61
CA LEU A 255 -19.14 2.59 -3.72
C LEU A 255 -18.91 1.86 -5.04
N ALA A 256 -19.70 2.15 -6.06
CA ALA A 256 -19.47 1.66 -7.42
C ALA A 256 -19.58 2.75 -8.48
N PHE A 257 -18.77 2.61 -9.52
CA PHE A 257 -18.82 3.42 -10.74
C PHE A 257 -19.78 2.83 -11.78
#